data_AF-A0A7X3BZA1-F1
#
_entry.id   AF-A0A7X3BZA1-F1
#
_cell.length_a   1.000
_cell.length_b   1.000
_cell.length_c   1.000
_cell.angle_alpha   90.00
_cell.angle_beta   90.00
_cell.angle_gamma   90.00
#
_symmetry.space_group_name_H-M   'P 1'
#
loop_
_entity.id
_entity.type
_entity.pdbx_description
1 polymer ?
#
loop_
_entity_poly.entity_id
_entity_poly.type
_entity_poly.pdbx_seq_one_letter_code
_entity_poly.pdbx_strand_id
1 'polypeptide(L)'
;SNIEDTTKDGKVVYKITARLEHLKQSVDNQYQDNFTYYLPKVVQNDGPIYTSFKKLVTDMNSRPDGTFILGATMNAREFELGENQESYVTKNFTGTLIGSHQGKHYAIYNLKKPLFNTLNNAAIQDLTLKDVNISGKNHVASVAMEATNS
;
A
#
# COMPACT_ATOMS: atom_id res chain seq x y z
N SER A 1 21.17 6.33 23.32
CA SER A 1 20.52 5.26 22.53
C SER A 1 21.52 4.71 21.52
N ASN A 2 21.31 3.48 21.03
CA ASN A 2 22.13 2.87 19.98
C ASN A 2 21.22 2.30 18.88
N ILE A 3 21.67 2.35 17.63
CA ILE A 3 21.00 1.71 16.48
C ILE A 3 22.06 0.87 15.77
N GLU A 4 21.77 -0.42 15.58
CA GLU A 4 22.67 -1.37 14.92
C GLU A 4 21.92 -2.29 13.96
N ASP A 5 22.63 -2.78 12.94
CA ASP A 5 22.14 -3.83 12.06
C ASP A 5 22.23 -5.20 12.75
N THR A 6 21.16 -5.98 12.70
CA THR A 6 21.15 -7.34 13.27
C THR A 6 20.18 -8.25 12.52
N THR A 7 20.04 -9.50 13.00
CA THR A 7 19.07 -10.46 12.50
C THR A 7 18.10 -10.84 13.62
N LYS A 8 16.79 -10.84 13.32
CA LYS A 8 15.73 -11.33 14.20
C LYS A 8 14.83 -12.26 13.39
N ASP A 9 14.60 -13.47 13.91
CA ASP A 9 13.76 -14.50 13.28
C ASP A 9 14.14 -14.75 11.79
N GLY A 10 15.45 -14.76 11.51
CA GLY A 10 16.01 -14.97 10.17
C GLY A 10 15.95 -13.77 9.22
N LYS A 11 15.47 -12.60 9.67
CA LYS A 11 15.38 -11.38 8.84
C LYS A 11 16.35 -10.29 9.31
N VAL A 12 16.94 -9.57 8.35
CA VAL A 12 17.78 -8.41 8.64
C VAL A 12 16.90 -7.24 9.12
N VAL A 13 17.23 -6.68 10.27
CA VAL A 13 16.46 -5.61 10.95
C VAL A 13 17.41 -4.57 11.54
N TYR A 14 16.89 -3.37 11.83
CA TYR A 14 17.54 -2.43 12.73
C TYR A 14 17.15 -2.78 14.17
N LYS A 15 18.11 -2.90 15.07
CA LYS A 15 17.87 -3.00 16.51
C LYS A 15 18.11 -1.64 17.14
N ILE A 16 17.04 -1.08 17.71
CA ILE A 16 17.04 0.20 18.40
C ILE A 16 17.07 -0.09 19.89
N THR A 17 18.10 0.40 20.59
CA THR A 17 18.23 0.30 22.05
C THR A 17 18.14 1.69 22.68
N ALA A 18 17.09 1.94 23.47
CA ALA A 18 16.95 3.14 24.27
C ALA A 18 17.37 2.87 25.72
N ARG A 19 18.17 3.79 26.29
CA ARG A 19 18.62 3.75 27.68
C ARG A 19 18.22 5.06 28.35
N LEU A 20 17.42 4.98 29.39
CA LEU A 20 17.00 6.10 30.24
C LEU A 20 16.97 5.59 31.69
N GLU A 21 17.15 6.50 32.64
CA GLU A 21 17.00 6.17 34.06
C GLU A 21 15.62 5.56 34.31
N HIS A 22 15.56 4.45 35.05
CA HIS A 22 14.32 3.73 35.39
C HIS A 22 13.52 3.14 34.22
N LEU A 23 14.03 3.18 32.97
CA LEU A 23 13.37 2.55 31.83
C LEU A 23 13.61 1.03 31.84
N LYS A 24 12.52 0.27 32.07
CA LYS A 24 12.50 -1.19 32.03
C LYS A 24 11.60 -1.67 30.89
N GLN A 25 11.98 -2.77 30.25
CA GLN A 25 11.14 -3.49 29.30
C GLN A 25 10.76 -4.86 29.90
N SER A 26 9.50 -5.26 29.75
CA SER A 26 9.07 -6.63 30.07
C SER A 26 9.28 -7.52 28.86
N VAL A 27 10.06 -8.59 29.01
CA VAL A 27 10.31 -9.62 28.00
C VAL A 27 10.22 -10.98 28.70
N ASP A 28 9.39 -11.89 28.18
CA ASP A 28 9.19 -13.24 28.74
C ASP A 28 8.91 -13.25 30.25
N ASN A 29 8.03 -12.34 30.69
CA ASN A 29 7.65 -12.12 32.10
C ASN A 29 8.80 -11.68 33.03
N GLN A 30 9.92 -11.19 32.48
CA GLN A 30 11.01 -10.60 33.25
C GLN A 30 11.27 -9.15 32.85
N TYR A 31 11.69 -8.34 33.82
CA TYR A 31 12.09 -6.96 33.58
C TYR A 31 13.58 -6.89 33.27
N GLN A 32 13.92 -6.33 32.11
CA GLN A 32 15.29 -6.03 31.72
C GLN A 32 15.52 -4.52 31.65
N ASP A 33 16.77 -4.11 31.93
CA ASP A 33 17.21 -2.75 31.68
C ASP A 33 17.26 -2.46 30.17
N ASN A 34 16.91 -1.22 29.82
CA ASN A 34 16.83 -0.72 28.45
C ASN A 34 15.60 -1.21 27.69
N PHE A 35 15.16 -0.40 26.73
CA PHE A 35 14.11 -0.76 25.80
C PHE A 35 14.73 -1.14 24.45
N THR A 36 14.44 -2.34 23.98
CA THR A 36 14.88 -2.84 22.67
C THR A 36 13.68 -2.98 21.73
N TYR A 37 13.77 -2.37 20.55
CA TYR A 37 12.82 -2.54 19.46
C TYR A 37 13.54 -3.00 18.19
N TYR A 38 12.98 -4.01 17.53
CA TYR A 38 13.47 -4.48 16.24
C TYR A 38 12.60 -3.87 15.15
N LEU A 39 13.16 -2.93 14.40
CA LEU A 39 12.52 -2.30 13.26
C LEU A 39 12.91 -3.08 12.00
N PRO A 40 11.95 -3.75 11.32
CA PRO A 40 12.23 -4.40 10.06
C PRO A 40 12.82 -3.42 9.05
N LYS A 41 13.86 -3.85 8.33
CA LYS A 41 14.27 -3.11 7.14
C LYS A 41 13.14 -3.25 6.13
N VAL A 42 12.44 -2.15 5.86
CA VAL A 42 11.54 -2.09 4.72
C VAL A 42 12.47 -2.13 3.51
N VAL A 43 12.59 -3.30 2.88
CA VAL A 43 13.09 -3.35 1.51
C VAL A 43 12.13 -2.45 0.75
N GLN A 44 12.61 -1.32 0.24
CA GLN A 44 11.83 -0.60 -0.76
C GLN A 44 11.53 -1.65 -1.82
N ASN A 45 10.25 -1.95 -2.00
CA ASN A 45 9.86 -2.77 -3.14
C ASN A 45 10.09 -1.87 -4.36
N ASP A 46 11.32 -1.92 -4.88
CA ASP A 46 11.66 -1.42 -6.21
C ASP A 46 11.06 -2.34 -7.30
N GLY A 47 10.49 -3.48 -6.88
CA GLY A 47 9.66 -4.36 -7.70
C GLY A 47 8.18 -3.99 -7.71
N PRO A 48 7.35 -4.70 -8.51
CA PRO A 48 5.95 -4.36 -8.74
C PRO A 48 5.02 -4.64 -7.54
N ILE A 49 5.53 -4.90 -6.33
CA ILE A 49 4.72 -5.31 -5.17
C ILE A 49 4.44 -4.12 -4.25
N TYR A 50 3.17 -3.80 -4.06
CA TYR A 50 2.72 -2.61 -3.34
C TYR A 50 2.07 -2.95 -2.00
N THR A 51 2.52 -2.28 -0.95
CA THR A 51 1.99 -2.40 0.43
C THR A 51 1.46 -1.08 1.00
N SER A 52 1.60 0.04 0.28
CA SER A 52 0.92 1.31 0.54
C SER A 52 0.07 1.78 -0.64
N PHE A 53 -1.18 2.16 -0.37
CA PHE A 53 -2.10 2.65 -1.39
C PHE A 53 -1.60 3.96 -2.00
N LYS A 54 -1.01 4.84 -1.18
CA LYS A 54 -0.42 6.10 -1.66
C LYS A 54 0.66 5.85 -2.69
N LYS A 55 1.60 4.93 -2.42
CA LYS A 55 2.67 4.58 -3.36
C LYS A 55 2.13 3.93 -4.63
N LEU A 56 1.14 3.03 -4.51
CA LEU A 56 0.48 2.40 -5.66
C LEU A 56 -0.08 3.44 -6.63
N VAL A 57 -0.91 4.37 -6.11
CA VAL A 57 -1.55 5.40 -6.93
C VAL A 57 -0.53 6.36 -7.53
N THR A 58 0.49 6.76 -6.77
CA THR A 58 1.58 7.62 -7.29
C THR A 58 2.28 6.95 -8.47
N ASP A 59 2.68 5.68 -8.34
CA ASP A 59 3.42 5.00 -9.39
C ASP A 59 2.53 4.67 -10.60
N MET A 60 1.25 4.34 -10.41
CA MET A 60 0.29 4.14 -11.51
C MET A 60 0.07 5.42 -12.32
N ASN A 61 0.03 6.58 -11.67
CA ASN A 61 -0.06 7.86 -12.37
C ASN A 61 1.26 8.24 -13.09
N SER A 62 2.41 7.77 -12.59
CA SER A 62 3.71 8.02 -13.22
C SER A 62 4.05 7.05 -14.35
N ARG A 63 3.60 5.79 -14.27
CA ARG A 63 3.89 4.70 -15.20
C ARG A 63 2.61 3.90 -15.48
N PRO A 64 1.61 4.50 -16.18
CA PRO A 64 0.28 3.91 -16.33
C PRO A 64 0.25 2.61 -17.14
N ASP A 65 1.33 2.27 -17.84
CA ASP A 65 1.58 1.06 -18.60
C ASP A 65 2.29 -0.05 -17.80
N GLY A 66 2.64 0.23 -16.54
CA GLY A 66 3.37 -0.70 -15.68
C GLY A 66 2.57 -1.91 -15.21
N THR A 67 3.27 -2.84 -14.55
CA THR A 67 2.66 -3.95 -13.80
C THR A 67 2.71 -3.66 -12.30
N PHE A 68 1.57 -3.81 -11.64
CA PHE A 68 1.34 -3.46 -10.24
C PHE A 68 0.67 -4.64 -9.55
N ILE A 69 1.26 -5.12 -8.46
CA ILE A 69 0.83 -6.31 -7.71
C ILE A 69 0.60 -5.90 -6.27
N LEU A 70 -0.55 -6.25 -5.70
CA LEU A 70 -0.82 -6.00 -4.28
C LEU A 70 -0.07 -7.02 -3.41
N GLY A 71 0.66 -6.52 -2.42
CA GLY A 71 1.36 -7.31 -1.40
C GLY A 71 0.74 -7.21 0.00
N ALA A 72 -0.25 -6.34 0.17
CA ALA A 72 -0.99 -6.15 1.41
C ALA A 72 -2.41 -5.62 1.12
N THR A 73 -3.33 -5.88 2.05
CA THR A 73 -4.61 -5.17 2.10
C THR A 73 -4.36 -3.72 2.46
N MET A 74 -4.97 -2.78 1.75
CA MET A 74 -4.63 -1.36 1.81
C MET A 74 -5.84 -0.49 2.11
N ASN A 75 -5.60 0.74 2.57
CA ASN A 75 -6.64 1.70 2.84
C ASN A 75 -6.51 2.93 1.93
N ALA A 76 -7.58 3.24 1.18
CA ALA A 76 -7.59 4.41 0.29
C ALA A 76 -7.47 5.75 1.03
N ARG A 77 -7.68 5.78 2.35
CA ARG A 77 -7.45 6.95 3.21
C ARG A 77 -5.97 7.36 3.32
N GLU A 78 -5.02 6.52 2.87
CA GLU A 78 -3.60 6.89 2.79
C GLU A 78 -3.32 7.96 1.72
N PHE A 79 -4.24 8.17 0.77
CA PHE A 79 -4.10 9.12 -0.32
C PHE A 79 -5.06 10.31 -0.13
N GLU A 80 -4.51 11.51 -0.14
CA GLU A 80 -5.28 12.76 -0.11
C GLU A 80 -5.75 13.10 -1.52
N LEU A 81 -7.05 13.05 -1.74
CA LEU A 81 -7.66 13.46 -3.02
C LEU A 81 -7.61 14.99 -3.15
N GLY A 82 -7.22 15.47 -4.33
CA GLY A 82 -7.37 16.89 -4.66
C GLY A 82 -8.84 17.31 -4.69
N GLU A 83 -9.11 18.60 -4.48
CA GLU A 83 -10.46 19.17 -4.33
C GLU A 83 -11.43 18.79 -5.47
N ASN A 84 -10.92 18.71 -6.70
CA ASN A 84 -11.70 18.37 -7.89
C ASN A 84 -11.27 17.05 -8.55
N GLN A 85 -10.55 16.20 -7.81
CA GLN A 85 -10.05 14.95 -8.35
C GLN A 85 -11.19 13.92 -8.47
N GLU A 86 -11.42 13.45 -9.69
CA GLU A 86 -12.54 12.54 -9.99
C GLU A 86 -12.20 11.06 -9.81
N SER A 87 -10.91 10.68 -9.84
CA SER A 87 -10.43 9.30 -9.64
C SER A 87 -9.07 9.28 -8.94
N TYR A 88 -8.65 8.15 -8.36
CA TYR A 88 -7.31 8.03 -7.76
C TYR A 88 -6.21 7.98 -8.84
N VAL A 89 -6.36 7.13 -9.84
CA VAL A 89 -5.50 7.10 -11.04
C VAL A 89 -6.15 7.95 -12.12
N THR A 90 -5.57 9.11 -12.40
CA THR A 90 -6.13 10.15 -13.29
C THR A 90 -5.66 10.02 -14.73
N LYS A 91 -4.57 9.29 -14.99
CA LYS A 91 -4.08 8.98 -16.33
C LYS A 91 -4.88 7.84 -16.97
N ASN A 92 -4.82 7.75 -18.31
CA ASN A 92 -5.28 6.56 -19.03
C ASN A 92 -4.39 5.39 -18.66
N PHE A 93 -4.94 4.44 -17.90
CA PHE A 93 -4.22 3.29 -17.43
C PHE A 93 -4.28 2.19 -18.49
N THR A 94 -3.12 1.70 -18.92
CA THR A 94 -2.95 0.67 -19.96
C THR A 94 -2.19 -0.55 -19.45
N GLY A 95 -1.78 -0.51 -18.18
CA GLY A 95 -0.97 -1.54 -17.54
C GLY A 95 -1.79 -2.67 -16.93
N THR A 96 -1.17 -3.34 -15.96
CA THR A 96 -1.78 -4.47 -15.25
C THR A 96 -1.82 -4.22 -13.75
N LEU A 97 -2.98 -4.38 -13.12
CA LEU A 97 -3.15 -4.44 -11.66
C LEU A 97 -3.56 -5.86 -11.26
N ILE A 98 -2.78 -6.48 -10.38
CA ILE A 98 -3.01 -7.82 -9.84
C ILE A 98 -3.28 -7.69 -8.34
N GLY A 99 -4.48 -8.05 -7.90
CA GLY A 99 -4.93 -7.98 -6.51
C GLY A 99 -4.46 -9.14 -5.62
N SER A 100 -3.68 -10.07 -6.16
CA SER A 100 -3.18 -11.25 -5.47
C SER A 100 -1.66 -11.39 -5.58
N HIS A 101 -1.04 -12.01 -4.59
CA HIS A 101 0.38 -12.38 -4.61
C HIS A 101 0.61 -13.59 -3.71
N GLN A 102 1.40 -14.58 -4.19
CA GLN A 102 1.72 -15.81 -3.45
C GLN A 102 0.48 -16.54 -2.89
N GLY A 103 -0.59 -16.64 -3.68
CA GLY A 103 -1.82 -17.35 -3.29
C GLY A 103 -2.68 -16.62 -2.25
N LYS A 104 -2.36 -15.36 -1.91
CA LYS A 104 -3.17 -14.50 -1.05
C LYS A 104 -3.84 -13.41 -1.88
N HIS A 105 -5.10 -13.13 -1.56
CA HIS A 105 -5.87 -12.02 -2.13
C HIS A 105 -5.87 -10.84 -1.17
N TYR A 106 -5.70 -9.64 -1.71
CA TYR A 106 -5.65 -8.40 -0.96
C TYR A 106 -6.78 -7.48 -1.38
N ALA A 107 -7.34 -6.77 -0.40
CA ALA A 107 -8.44 -5.83 -0.63
C ALA A 107 -7.96 -4.39 -0.57
N ILE A 108 -8.61 -3.51 -1.33
CA ILE A 108 -8.52 -2.06 -1.17
C ILE A 108 -9.81 -1.60 -0.48
N TYR A 109 -9.66 -0.99 0.70
CA TYR A 109 -10.77 -0.49 1.49
C TYR A 109 -11.00 1.01 1.30
N ASN A 110 -12.25 1.45 1.52
CA ASN A 110 -12.63 2.85 1.73
C ASN A 110 -12.40 3.78 0.52
N LEU A 111 -12.52 3.27 -0.70
CA LEU A 111 -12.53 4.13 -1.89
C LEU A 111 -13.70 5.13 -1.79
N LYS A 112 -13.40 6.41 -2.05
CA LYS A 112 -14.40 7.49 -2.13
C LYS A 112 -14.61 8.03 -3.55
N LYS A 113 -13.70 7.66 -4.45
CA LYS A 113 -13.70 7.97 -5.88
C LYS A 113 -13.35 6.71 -6.68
N PRO A 114 -13.73 6.62 -7.97
CA PRO A 114 -13.25 5.57 -8.86
C PRO A 114 -11.74 5.33 -8.71
N LEU A 115 -11.31 4.07 -8.71
CA LEU A 115 -9.89 3.74 -8.66
C LEU A 115 -9.15 4.27 -9.89
N PHE A 116 -9.73 4.08 -11.07
CA PHE A 116 -9.21 4.57 -12.35
C PHE A 116 -10.16 5.58 -12.98
N ASN A 117 -9.60 6.57 -13.69
CA ASN A 117 -10.38 7.40 -14.61
C ASN A 117 -10.79 6.54 -15.81
N THR A 118 -9.78 6.06 -16.55
CA THR A 118 -9.95 5.30 -17.78
C THR A 118 -9.05 4.08 -17.75
N LEU A 119 -9.61 2.93 -18.08
CA LEU A 119 -8.87 1.72 -18.46
C LEU A 119 -8.87 1.64 -19.98
N ASN A 120 -7.71 1.55 -20.63
CA ASN A 120 -7.64 1.26 -22.07
C ASN A 120 -6.70 0.08 -22.31
N ASN A 121 -7.23 -1.02 -22.84
CA ASN A 121 -6.47 -2.26 -23.06
C ASN A 121 -5.66 -2.70 -21.82
N ALA A 122 -6.24 -2.47 -20.64
CA ALA A 122 -5.62 -2.76 -19.35
C ALA A 122 -6.13 -4.08 -18.76
N ALA A 123 -5.30 -4.72 -17.94
CA ALA A 123 -5.65 -5.95 -17.25
C ALA A 123 -5.83 -5.70 -15.74
N ILE A 124 -7.03 -5.97 -15.22
CA ILE A 124 -7.32 -5.90 -13.78
C ILE A 124 -7.69 -7.31 -13.32
N GLN A 125 -6.87 -7.90 -12.46
CA GLN A 125 -6.97 -9.29 -12.04
C GLN A 125 -7.08 -9.37 -10.52
N ASP A 126 -7.91 -10.28 -10.00
CA ASP A 126 -8.04 -10.58 -8.56
C ASP A 126 -8.30 -9.37 -7.64
N LEU A 127 -8.82 -8.27 -8.18
CA LEU A 127 -9.04 -7.04 -7.43
C LEU A 127 -10.25 -7.20 -6.50
N THR A 128 -10.02 -7.05 -5.20
CA THR A 128 -11.09 -6.98 -4.20
C THR A 128 -11.23 -5.54 -3.70
N LEU A 129 -12.44 -4.99 -3.78
CA LEU A 129 -12.77 -3.68 -3.22
C LEU A 129 -13.75 -3.85 -2.05
N LYS A 130 -13.50 -3.19 -0.93
CA LYS A 130 -14.36 -3.24 0.28
C LYS A 130 -14.66 -1.85 0.82
N ASP A 131 -15.80 -1.69 1.47
CA ASP A 131 -16.27 -0.42 2.05
C ASP A 131 -16.20 0.75 1.06
N VAL A 132 -16.60 0.47 -0.18
CA VAL A 132 -16.59 1.44 -1.27
C VAL A 132 -17.77 2.39 -1.11
N ASN A 133 -17.50 3.69 -1.04
CA ASN A 133 -18.52 4.73 -0.93
C ASN A 133 -18.21 5.85 -1.92
N ILE A 134 -18.52 5.60 -3.19
CA ILE A 134 -18.21 6.54 -4.28
C ILE A 134 -19.27 7.63 -4.38
N SER A 135 -18.84 8.88 -4.46
CA SER A 135 -19.70 10.00 -4.84
C SER A 135 -19.05 10.87 -5.91
N GLY A 136 -19.85 11.40 -6.83
CA GLY A 136 -19.38 12.27 -7.91
C GLY A 136 -20.53 13.08 -8.52
N LYS A 137 -20.19 14.17 -9.21
CA LYS A 137 -21.16 14.99 -9.95
C LYS A 137 -21.52 14.36 -11.30
N ASN A 138 -20.64 13.54 -11.84
CA ASN A 138 -20.74 12.85 -13.12
C ASN A 138 -20.97 11.34 -12.93
N HIS A 139 -21.04 10.58 -14.02
CA HIS A 139 -21.05 9.12 -13.99
C HIS A 139 -19.84 8.60 -13.20
N VAL A 140 -20.10 7.77 -12.20
CA VAL A 140 -19.07 7.17 -11.34
C VAL A 140 -19.24 5.67 -11.24
N ALA A 141 -18.14 4.97 -11.05
CA ALA A 141 -18.11 3.55 -10.73
C ALA A 141 -16.96 3.25 -9.76
N SER A 142 -16.98 2.08 -9.13
CA SER A 142 -15.98 1.68 -8.14
C SER A 142 -14.60 1.43 -8.76
N VAL A 143 -14.54 0.75 -9.90
CA VAL A 143 -13.28 0.37 -10.56
C VAL A 143 -12.80 1.46 -11.50
N ALA A 144 -13.54 1.79 -12.56
CA ALA A 144 -13.15 2.78 -13.55
C ALA A 144 -14.37 3.55 -14.09
N MET A 145 -14.23 4.83 -14.41
CA MET A 145 -15.30 5.60 -15.04
C MET A 145 -15.54 5.18 -16.49
N GLU A 146 -14.47 4.77 -17.19
CA GLU A 146 -14.53 4.28 -18.57
C GLU A 146 -13.58 3.09 -18.76
N ALA A 147 -13.99 2.12 -19.58
CA ALA A 147 -13.16 1.00 -20.00
C ALA A 147 -13.26 0.81 -21.53
N THR A 148 -12.12 0.86 -22.21
CA THR A 148 -12.00 0.76 -23.66
C THR A 148 -10.94 -0.27 -24.07
N ASN A 149 -10.96 -0.65 -25.34
CA ASN A 149 -9.97 -1.55 -25.96
C ASN A 149 -9.54 -0.99 -27.32
N SER A 150 -9.25 0.32 -27.32
CA SER A 150 -9.08 1.15 -28.52
C SER A 150 -7.61 1.37 -28.86
#